data_AF-A0AB39NLY5-F1
#
_entry.id   AF-A0AB39NLY5-F1
#
_cell.length_a   1.000
_cell.length_b   1.000
_cell.length_c   1.000
_cell.angle_alpha   90.00
_cell.angle_beta   90.00
_cell.angle_gamma   90.00
#
_symmetry.space_group_name_H-M   'P 1'
#
loop_
_entity.id
_entity.type
_entity.pdbx_description
1 polymer ?
#
loop_
_entity_poly.entity_id
_entity_poly.type
_entity_poly.pdbx_seq_one_letter_code
_entity_poly.pdbx_strand_id
1 'polypeptide(L)'
;MLTRLTRPQALAVCAAPVAALLATAVFAPLPFSVAQPGMTADVLGENKGQQVITISGAPVRKTTGELRMTTIEATSPDTRVNLPQVIDSWFRTDEAVMPRDAVYPSGDDVREIEQYNQKQMKESQDEATRAALTYLGRENEGIDVTLKLADVGGPSAGLLFSLGIVDKLDGDGSGGDLTGGRVVAGTGTIDARGRVGAVGGVPLKTQAAKRDGATVFLVPRDECGEAKAELPDGLRLVPVTTLEGAVDALVALEKGTGTVPSC
;
A
#
# COMPACT_ATOMS: atom_id res chain seq x y z
N MET A 1 -7.50 46.54 -40.96
CA MET A 1 -6.17 46.02 -41.37
C MET A 1 -6.17 44.55 -41.84
N LEU A 2 -7.24 43.77 -41.63
CA LEU A 2 -7.30 42.35 -42.03
C LEU A 2 -7.70 42.11 -43.50
N THR A 3 -8.12 43.14 -44.25
CA THR A 3 -8.67 43.05 -45.62
C THR A 3 -7.63 42.87 -46.74
N ARG A 4 -6.34 42.72 -46.42
CA ARG A 4 -5.25 42.52 -47.41
C ARG A 4 -4.57 41.14 -47.34
N LEU A 5 -5.05 40.23 -46.49
CA LEU A 5 -4.44 38.91 -46.33
C LEU A 5 -4.94 37.97 -47.43
N THR A 6 -4.01 37.26 -48.08
CA THR A 6 -4.35 36.13 -48.96
C THR A 6 -4.98 34.99 -48.13
N ARG A 7 -5.80 34.13 -48.75
CA ARG A 7 -6.42 32.97 -48.07
C ARG A 7 -5.45 32.15 -47.19
N PRO A 8 -4.23 31.80 -47.63
CA PRO A 8 -3.28 31.08 -46.77
C PRO A 8 -2.77 31.93 -45.59
N GLN A 9 -2.63 33.25 -45.75
CA GLN A 9 -2.22 34.13 -44.65
C GLN A 9 -3.33 34.31 -43.62
N ALA A 10 -4.59 34.40 -44.04
CA ALA A 10 -5.73 34.41 -43.14
C ALA A 10 -5.84 33.09 -42.36
N LEU A 11 -5.65 31.95 -43.02
CA LEU A 11 -5.59 30.64 -42.38
C LEU A 11 -4.45 30.53 -41.38
N ALA A 12 -3.24 30.99 -41.72
CA ALA A 12 -2.10 30.98 -40.80
C ALA A 12 -2.34 31.84 -39.55
N VAL A 13 -2.92 33.04 -39.72
CA VAL A 13 -3.26 33.94 -38.60
C VAL A 13 -4.34 33.33 -37.71
N CYS A 14 -5.34 32.64 -38.27
CA CYS A 14 -6.36 31.94 -37.49
C CYS A 14 -5.86 30.63 -36.85
N ALA A 15 -4.92 29.93 -37.48
CA ALA A 15 -4.34 28.69 -36.95
C ALA A 15 -3.32 28.96 -35.84
N ALA A 16 -2.62 30.09 -35.87
CA ALA A 16 -1.63 30.46 -34.85
C ALA A 16 -2.14 30.39 -33.39
N PRO A 17 -3.30 30.99 -33.02
CA PRO A 17 -3.82 30.89 -31.66
C PRO A 17 -4.26 29.46 -31.29
N VAL A 18 -4.76 28.68 -32.24
CA VAL A 18 -5.12 27.26 -32.02
C VAL A 18 -3.87 26.42 -31.79
N ALA A 19 -2.84 26.61 -32.60
CA ALA A 19 -1.55 25.94 -32.42
C ALA A 19 -0.88 26.34 -31.10
N ALA A 20 -0.96 27.62 -30.71
CA ALA A 20 -0.49 28.09 -29.42
C ALA A 20 -1.25 27.44 -28.26
N LEU A 21 -2.58 27.35 -28.33
CA LEU A 21 -3.40 26.67 -27.32
C LEU A 21 -3.05 25.18 -27.21
N LEU A 22 -2.92 24.47 -28.33
CA LEU A 22 -2.51 23.07 -28.35
C LEU A 22 -1.10 22.88 -27.77
N ALA A 23 -0.15 23.75 -28.12
CA ALA A 23 1.19 23.74 -27.53
C ALA A 23 1.12 23.97 -26.01
N THR A 24 0.34 24.96 -25.55
CA THR A 24 0.18 25.19 -24.11
C THR A 24 -0.45 23.99 -23.40
N ALA A 25 -1.44 23.33 -23.99
CA ALA A 25 -2.06 22.14 -23.41
C ALA A 25 -1.09 20.95 -23.30
N VAL A 26 -0.17 20.80 -24.27
CA VAL A 26 0.84 19.74 -24.25
C VAL A 26 1.96 20.01 -23.24
N PHE A 27 2.37 21.27 -23.08
CA PHE A 27 3.51 21.65 -22.24
C PHE A 27 3.14 22.17 -20.84
N ALA A 28 1.86 22.41 -20.56
CA ALA A 28 1.42 22.79 -19.23
C ALA A 28 1.59 21.62 -18.25
N PRO A 29 2.05 21.89 -17.01
CA PRO A 29 2.09 20.87 -15.97
C PRO A 29 0.67 20.41 -15.66
N LEU A 30 0.45 19.10 -15.64
CA LEU A 30 -0.86 18.53 -15.34
C LEU A 30 -1.00 18.23 -13.83
N PRO A 31 -2.20 18.35 -13.24
CA PRO A 31 -2.45 18.09 -11.82
C PRO A 31 -2.58 16.58 -11.52
N PHE A 32 -1.65 15.77 -12.05
CA PHE A 32 -1.61 14.32 -11.85
C PHE A 32 -0.29 13.92 -11.19
N SER A 33 -0.31 12.81 -10.46
CA SER A 33 0.87 12.07 -10.03
C SER A 33 0.82 10.69 -10.67
N VAL A 34 1.98 10.16 -11.04
CA VAL A 34 2.13 8.77 -11.50
C VAL A 34 2.64 7.95 -10.32
N ALA A 35 1.95 6.86 -10.02
CA ALA A 35 2.35 5.91 -8.99
C ALA A 35 2.79 4.58 -9.60
N GLN A 36 3.72 3.90 -8.93
CA GLN A 36 4.30 2.62 -9.35
C GLN A 36 4.45 1.67 -8.14
N PRO A 37 4.71 0.36 -8.34
CA PRO A 37 4.95 -0.59 -7.26
C PRO A 37 6.13 -0.14 -6.39
N GLY A 38 5.88 0.09 -5.10
CA GLY A 38 6.91 0.52 -4.16
C GLY A 38 7.70 -0.64 -3.57
N MET A 39 8.44 -0.36 -2.50
CA MET A 39 9.12 -1.39 -1.71
C MET A 39 8.15 -2.30 -0.95
N THR A 40 8.62 -3.49 -0.58
CA THR A 40 7.98 -4.30 0.46
C THR A 40 8.89 -4.38 1.68
N ALA A 41 8.30 -4.57 2.86
CA ALA A 41 9.06 -4.75 4.09
C ALA A 41 8.45 -5.85 4.93
N ASP A 42 9.29 -6.80 5.34
CA ASP A 42 8.93 -7.89 6.25
C ASP A 42 8.84 -7.35 7.69
N VAL A 43 7.65 -7.44 8.28
CA VAL A 43 7.43 -6.98 9.66
C VAL A 43 7.98 -7.97 10.70
N LEU A 44 8.24 -9.22 10.31
CA LEU A 44 8.81 -10.22 11.21
C LEU A 44 10.33 -10.11 11.31
N GLY A 45 10.97 -9.50 10.32
CA GLY A 45 12.42 -9.32 10.19
C GLY A 45 12.93 -7.91 10.49
N GLU A 46 14.06 -7.57 9.85
CA GLU A 46 14.76 -6.30 10.00
C GLU A 46 14.57 -5.39 8.79
N ASN A 47 14.44 -4.08 9.03
CA ASN A 47 14.49 -3.05 8.02
C ASN A 47 15.64 -2.08 8.35
N LYS A 48 16.58 -1.91 7.42
CA LYS A 48 17.81 -1.10 7.60
C LYS A 48 18.59 -1.41 8.89
N GLY A 49 18.68 -2.70 9.26
CA GLY A 49 19.40 -3.17 10.44
C GLY A 49 18.69 -2.91 11.78
N GLN A 50 17.38 -2.59 11.75
CA GLN A 50 16.55 -2.51 12.94
C GLN A 50 15.38 -3.49 12.82
N GLN A 51 15.11 -4.23 13.90
CA GLN A 51 13.93 -5.10 13.97
C GLN A 51 12.65 -4.27 13.82
N VAL A 52 11.77 -4.67 12.91
CA VAL A 52 10.55 -3.91 12.63
C VAL A 52 9.57 -3.93 13.81
N ILE A 53 9.39 -5.11 14.42
CA ILE A 53 8.55 -5.30 15.62
C ILE A 53 9.44 -5.74 16.78
N THR A 54 9.53 -4.91 17.81
CA THR A 54 10.20 -5.24 19.08
C THR A 54 9.14 -5.29 20.18
N ILE A 55 9.11 -6.38 20.95
CA ILE A 55 8.15 -6.59 22.03
C ILE A 55 8.92 -6.81 23.33
N SER A 56 8.50 -6.16 24.40
CA SER A 56 9.01 -6.36 25.75
C SER A 56 7.86 -6.58 26.74
N GLY A 57 8.15 -7.18 27.90
CA GLY A 57 7.12 -7.55 28.89
C GLY A 57 6.47 -8.92 28.67
N ALA A 58 6.78 -9.62 27.57
CA ALA A 58 6.33 -10.99 27.29
C ALA A 58 7.42 -11.80 26.56
N PRO A 59 7.44 -13.14 26.70
CA PRO A 59 8.30 -13.99 25.87
C PRO A 59 7.85 -13.88 24.40
N VAL A 60 8.83 -13.75 23.50
CA VAL A 60 8.60 -13.71 22.06
C VAL A 60 9.07 -15.00 21.39
N ARG A 61 8.34 -15.42 20.38
CA ARG A 61 8.62 -16.59 19.57
C ARG A 61 9.64 -16.25 18.47
N LYS A 62 10.37 -17.27 18.02
CA LYS A 62 11.10 -17.20 16.75
C LYS A 62 10.13 -17.57 15.64
N THR A 63 10.06 -16.72 14.63
CA THR A 63 9.17 -16.89 13.49
C THR A 63 9.99 -17.31 12.27
N THR A 64 9.39 -18.14 11.41
CA THR A 64 9.89 -18.51 10.09
C THR A 64 8.99 -17.91 9.00
N GLY A 65 9.47 -17.87 7.77
CA GLY A 65 8.78 -17.18 6.68
C GLY A 65 8.81 -15.66 6.82
N GLU A 66 7.97 -14.99 6.05
CA GLU A 66 7.97 -13.52 5.96
C GLU A 66 6.54 -13.00 5.90
N LEU A 67 6.30 -11.87 6.58
CA LEU A 67 5.04 -11.15 6.55
C LEU A 67 5.28 -9.74 6.02
N ARG A 68 5.10 -9.58 4.70
CA ARG A 68 5.47 -8.36 3.97
C ARG A 68 4.31 -7.40 3.82
N MET A 69 4.48 -6.17 4.31
CA MET A 69 3.62 -5.07 3.86
C MET A 69 4.11 -4.55 2.50
N THR A 70 3.21 -3.92 1.75
CA THR A 70 3.51 -3.38 0.42
C THR A 70 3.20 -1.89 0.33
N THR A 71 4.07 -1.11 -0.32
CA THR A 71 3.86 0.31 -0.56
C THR A 71 3.68 0.61 -2.06
N ILE A 72 3.27 1.83 -2.36
CA ILE A 72 3.35 2.42 -3.70
C ILE A 72 4.29 3.63 -3.64
N GLU A 73 4.98 3.90 -4.73
CA GLU A 73 5.78 5.11 -4.88
C GLU A 73 5.06 6.04 -5.83
N ALA A 74 4.81 7.28 -5.39
CA ALA A 74 4.21 8.30 -6.22
C ALA A 74 5.24 9.36 -6.61
N THR A 75 5.06 9.93 -7.79
CA THR A 75 5.90 11.02 -8.29
C THR A 75 5.85 12.19 -7.32
N SER A 76 7.03 12.68 -6.90
CA SER A 76 7.16 13.76 -5.92
C SER A 76 6.32 15.00 -6.26
N PRO A 77 5.84 15.75 -5.24
CA PRO A 77 5.06 16.95 -5.47
C PRO A 77 5.76 17.97 -6.41
N ASP A 78 7.05 18.20 -6.27
CA ASP A 78 7.78 19.16 -7.09
C ASP A 78 7.97 18.75 -8.56
N THR A 79 7.70 17.48 -8.90
CA THR A 79 7.90 16.95 -10.24
C THR A 79 6.72 17.28 -11.16
N ARG A 80 7.01 17.74 -12.38
CA ARG A 80 6.01 18.07 -13.39
C ARG A 80 5.69 16.85 -14.25
N VAL A 81 4.47 16.34 -14.10
CA VAL A 81 3.89 15.34 -15.00
C VAL A 81 3.34 16.03 -16.24
N ASN A 82 3.73 15.55 -17.43
CA ASN A 82 3.31 16.10 -18.72
C ASN A 82 2.36 15.17 -19.47
N LEU A 83 1.71 15.68 -20.51
CA LEU A 83 0.70 14.93 -21.27
C LEU A 83 1.26 13.66 -21.95
N PRO A 84 2.43 13.67 -22.61
CA PRO A 84 3.01 12.45 -23.16
C PRO A 84 3.21 11.35 -22.12
N GLN A 85 3.69 11.71 -20.92
CA GLN A 85 3.88 10.76 -19.84
C GLN A 85 2.55 10.16 -19.37
N VAL A 86 1.51 10.96 -19.17
CA VAL A 86 0.18 10.46 -18.78
C VAL A 86 -0.38 9.47 -19.79
N ILE A 87 -0.21 9.76 -21.09
CA ILE A 87 -0.66 8.88 -22.16
C ILE A 87 0.13 7.57 -22.16
N ASP A 88 1.46 7.64 -21.99
CA ASP A 88 2.32 6.46 -21.90
C ASP A 88 1.96 5.58 -20.69
N SER A 89 1.83 6.18 -19.50
CA SER A 89 1.42 5.51 -18.27
C SER A 89 0.04 4.85 -18.37
N TRP A 90 -0.87 5.37 -19.21
CA TRP A 90 -2.20 4.76 -19.41
C TRP A 90 -2.13 3.36 -20.03
N PHE A 91 -1.09 3.05 -20.80
CA PHE A 91 -0.90 1.74 -21.41
C PHE A 91 -0.01 0.81 -20.58
N ARG A 92 0.46 1.26 -19.42
CA ARG A 92 1.32 0.50 -18.53
C ARG A 92 0.52 -0.11 -17.40
N THR A 93 0.72 -1.40 -17.14
CA THR A 93 0.08 -2.11 -16.02
C THR A 93 0.81 -1.85 -14.70
N ASP A 94 2.06 -1.40 -14.76
CA ASP A 94 2.92 -1.10 -13.61
C ASP A 94 2.92 0.39 -13.23
N GLU A 95 2.01 1.19 -13.78
CA GLU A 95 1.83 2.59 -13.42
C GLU A 95 0.35 2.94 -13.25
N ALA A 96 0.05 3.87 -12.33
CA ALA A 96 -1.29 4.41 -12.15
C ALA A 96 -1.24 5.94 -12.16
N VAL A 97 -2.01 6.54 -13.07
CA VAL A 97 -2.18 7.99 -13.13
C VAL A 97 -3.30 8.39 -12.16
N MET A 98 -2.95 9.16 -11.13
CA MET A 98 -3.87 9.57 -10.08
C MET A 98 -3.97 11.10 -9.98
N PRO A 99 -5.15 11.67 -9.66
CA PRO A 99 -5.25 13.08 -9.31
C PRO A 99 -4.31 13.40 -8.16
N ARG A 100 -3.55 14.49 -8.29
CA ARG A 100 -2.52 14.84 -7.31
C ARG A 100 -3.07 15.00 -5.89
N ASP A 101 -4.24 15.60 -5.74
CA ASP A 101 -4.91 15.81 -4.44
C ASP A 101 -5.35 14.50 -3.77
N ALA A 102 -5.54 13.42 -4.55
CA ALA A 102 -5.83 12.10 -4.02
C ALA A 102 -4.59 11.43 -3.41
N VAL A 103 -3.39 11.80 -3.88
CA VAL A 103 -2.10 11.29 -3.39
C VAL A 103 -1.55 12.16 -2.27
N TYR A 104 -1.71 13.48 -2.38
CA TYR A 104 -1.18 14.48 -1.44
C TYR A 104 -2.33 15.33 -0.88
N PRO A 105 -3.14 14.79 0.06
CA PRO A 105 -4.32 15.48 0.59
C PRO A 105 -3.97 16.70 1.47
N SER A 106 -2.74 16.77 1.98
CA SER A 106 -2.26 17.87 2.82
C SER A 106 -1.60 19.02 2.02
N GLY A 107 -1.81 19.07 0.69
CA GLY A 107 -1.27 20.12 -0.17
C GLY A 107 0.13 19.81 -0.72
N ASP A 108 0.85 20.86 -1.15
CA ASP A 108 2.11 20.74 -1.91
C ASP A 108 3.38 20.89 -1.05
N ASP A 109 3.27 21.22 0.24
CA ASP A 109 4.44 21.38 1.11
C ASP A 109 4.95 20.02 1.61
N VAL A 110 6.18 19.67 1.19
CA VAL A 110 6.79 18.38 1.49
C VAL A 110 6.90 18.11 3.00
N ARG A 111 7.18 19.15 3.80
CA ARG A 111 7.33 18.99 5.26
C ARG A 111 5.98 18.75 5.92
N GLU A 112 4.93 19.43 5.48
CA GLU A 112 3.57 19.19 5.96
C GLU A 112 3.09 17.77 5.62
N ILE A 113 3.34 17.31 4.39
CA ILE A 113 3.04 15.92 3.97
C ILE A 113 3.78 14.91 4.85
N GLU A 114 5.07 15.14 5.10
CA GLU A 114 5.88 14.25 5.93
C GLU A 114 5.36 14.18 7.37
N GLN A 115 5.03 15.33 7.97
CA GLN A 115 4.44 15.37 9.32
C GLN A 115 3.08 14.67 9.38
N TYR A 116 2.22 14.89 8.39
CA TYR A 116 0.93 14.23 8.28
C TYR A 116 1.09 12.70 8.17
N ASN A 117 1.98 12.23 7.31
CA ASN A 117 2.25 10.81 7.11
C ASN A 117 2.86 10.16 8.35
N GLN A 118 3.77 10.83 9.05
CA GLN A 118 4.34 10.32 10.31
C GLN A 118 3.27 10.21 11.41
N LYS A 119 2.38 11.20 11.52
CA LYS A 119 1.26 11.15 12.47
C LYS A 119 0.31 9.99 12.17
N GLN A 120 -0.13 9.87 10.91
CA GLN A 120 -0.99 8.77 10.45
C GLN A 120 -0.35 7.41 10.69
N MET A 121 0.97 7.29 10.43
CA MET A 121 1.71 6.07 10.67
C MET A 121 1.75 5.72 12.15
N LYS A 122 2.01 6.71 13.02
CA LYS A 122 1.98 6.49 14.47
C LYS A 122 0.59 6.06 14.95
N GLU A 123 -0.47 6.71 14.50
CA GLU A 123 -1.85 6.33 14.84
C GLU A 123 -2.15 4.90 14.37
N SER A 124 -1.74 4.53 13.15
CA SER A 124 -1.89 3.18 12.61
C SER A 124 -1.13 2.12 13.42
N GLN A 125 0.09 2.43 13.87
CA GLN A 125 0.89 1.55 14.73
C GLN A 125 0.26 1.34 16.10
N ASP A 126 -0.28 2.41 16.69
CA ASP A 126 -0.95 2.37 17.99
C ASP A 126 -2.27 1.56 17.89
N GLU A 127 -3.04 1.73 16.81
CA GLU A 127 -4.25 0.92 16.54
C GLU A 127 -3.92 -0.54 16.25
N ALA A 128 -2.87 -0.81 15.47
CA ALA A 128 -2.42 -2.16 15.16
C ALA A 128 -1.97 -2.92 16.41
N THR A 129 -1.25 -2.24 17.30
CA THR A 129 -0.83 -2.79 18.60
C THR A 129 -2.03 -3.12 19.47
N ARG A 130 -2.99 -2.18 19.58
CA ARG A 130 -4.20 -2.41 20.36
C ARG A 130 -5.04 -3.56 19.81
N ALA A 131 -5.23 -3.60 18.49
CA ALA A 131 -5.98 -4.66 17.83
C ALA A 131 -5.36 -6.04 18.09
N ALA A 132 -4.03 -6.16 18.00
CA ALA A 132 -3.31 -7.41 18.25
C ALA A 132 -3.40 -7.85 19.72
N LEU A 133 -3.17 -6.93 20.67
CA LEU A 133 -3.27 -7.27 22.09
C LEU A 133 -4.71 -7.61 22.51
N THR A 134 -5.70 -6.91 21.97
CA THR A 134 -7.12 -7.22 22.17
C THR A 134 -7.52 -8.56 21.59
N TYR A 135 -7.03 -8.90 20.38
CA TYR A 135 -7.24 -10.21 19.79
C TYR A 135 -6.68 -11.33 20.68
N LEU A 136 -5.51 -11.11 21.28
CA LEU A 136 -4.87 -12.06 22.18
C LEU A 136 -5.43 -12.07 23.62
N GLY A 137 -6.28 -11.10 23.98
CA GLY A 137 -6.77 -10.90 25.35
C GLY A 137 -5.69 -10.45 26.34
N ARG A 138 -4.66 -9.74 25.86
CA ARG A 138 -3.45 -9.36 26.63
C ARG A 138 -3.29 -7.86 26.87
N GLU A 139 -4.32 -7.05 26.65
CA GLU A 139 -4.27 -5.60 26.81
C GLU A 139 -3.81 -5.09 28.19
N ASN A 140 -3.97 -5.90 29.25
CA ASN A 140 -3.64 -5.52 30.63
C ASN A 140 -2.34 -6.16 31.16
N GLU A 141 -1.55 -6.81 30.31
CA GLU A 141 -0.34 -7.55 30.73
C GLU A 141 0.92 -6.68 30.81
N GLY A 142 0.83 -5.38 30.50
CA GLY A 142 2.00 -4.48 30.51
C GLY A 142 3.00 -4.79 29.39
N ILE A 143 2.55 -5.39 28.29
CA ILE A 143 3.34 -5.66 27.08
C ILE A 143 3.56 -4.35 26.35
N ASP A 144 4.83 -4.02 26.06
CA ASP A 144 5.21 -2.85 25.29
C ASP A 144 5.68 -3.28 23.90
N VAL A 145 5.09 -2.68 22.86
CA VAL A 145 5.35 -2.97 21.45
C VAL A 145 5.88 -1.72 20.77
N THR A 146 7.09 -1.83 20.23
CA THR A 146 7.72 -0.78 19.42
C THR A 146 7.75 -1.21 17.97
N LEU A 147 7.14 -0.39 17.11
CA LEU A 147 7.08 -0.59 15.65
C LEU A 147 8.00 0.44 14.97
N LYS A 148 8.99 -0.03 14.20
CA LYS A 148 9.95 0.83 13.50
C LYS A 148 10.10 0.43 12.05
N LEU A 149 9.87 1.39 11.17
CA LEU A 149 10.02 1.19 9.74
C LEU A 149 10.49 2.49 9.09
N ALA A 150 11.59 2.41 8.35
CA ALA A 150 12.11 3.56 7.63
C ALA A 150 11.39 3.72 6.28
N ASP A 151 11.22 4.97 5.85
CA ASP A 151 10.79 5.36 4.51
C ASP A 151 9.41 4.83 4.06
N VAL A 152 8.51 4.54 5.00
CA VAL A 152 7.13 4.12 4.70
C VAL A 152 6.13 5.14 5.21
N GLY A 153 5.26 5.59 4.32
CA GLY A 153 4.19 6.53 4.61
C GLY A 153 2.81 5.89 4.54
N GLY A 154 1.90 6.35 5.42
CA GLY A 154 0.49 6.02 5.41
C GLY A 154 0.10 4.76 6.21
N PRO A 155 -1.20 4.64 6.60
CA PRO A 155 -1.66 3.64 7.57
C PRO A 155 -1.88 2.22 6.99
N SER A 156 -1.53 1.99 5.71
CA SER A 156 -1.91 0.76 4.98
C SER A 156 -1.17 -0.52 5.41
N ALA A 157 -0.28 -0.40 6.40
CA ALA A 157 0.48 -1.47 7.03
C ALA A 157 -0.15 -2.00 8.32
N GLY A 158 -1.21 -1.36 8.83
CA GLY A 158 -1.81 -1.66 10.13
C GLY A 158 -2.14 -3.14 10.33
N LEU A 159 -2.81 -3.77 9.36
CA LEU A 159 -3.13 -5.21 9.42
C LEU A 159 -1.87 -6.07 9.57
N LEU A 160 -0.80 -5.76 8.83
CA LEU A 160 0.41 -6.58 8.81
C LEU A 160 1.20 -6.42 10.11
N PHE A 161 1.23 -5.21 10.69
CA PHE A 161 1.77 -5.02 12.03
C PHE A 161 1.00 -5.83 13.07
N SER A 162 -0.35 -5.79 13.04
CA SER A 162 -1.14 -6.58 13.98
C SER A 162 -0.86 -8.07 13.85
N LEU A 163 -0.84 -8.61 12.64
CA LEU A 163 -0.50 -10.00 12.37
C LEU A 163 0.92 -10.35 12.82
N GLY A 164 1.90 -9.46 12.61
CA GLY A 164 3.27 -9.69 13.07
C GLY A 164 3.41 -9.70 14.60
N ILE A 165 2.61 -8.90 15.31
CA ILE A 165 2.53 -8.93 16.78
C ILE A 165 1.89 -10.25 17.24
N VAL A 166 0.78 -10.66 16.61
CA VAL A 166 0.13 -11.95 16.90
C VAL A 166 1.10 -13.10 16.68
N ASP A 167 1.84 -13.11 15.56
CA ASP A 167 2.78 -14.18 15.25
C ASP A 167 3.93 -14.28 16.26
N LYS A 168 4.49 -13.13 16.65
CA LYS A 168 5.58 -13.09 17.64
C LYS A 168 5.14 -13.47 19.05
N LEU A 169 3.89 -13.23 19.43
CA LEU A 169 3.37 -13.54 20.77
C LEU A 169 2.76 -14.94 20.86
N ASP A 170 1.99 -15.35 19.86
CA ASP A 170 1.16 -16.55 19.94
C ASP A 170 1.24 -17.45 18.70
N GLY A 171 1.63 -16.91 17.54
CA GLY A 171 1.71 -17.68 16.30
C GLY A 171 0.33 -18.13 15.83
N ASP A 172 0.22 -19.40 15.42
CA ASP A 172 -1.02 -20.07 15.02
C ASP A 172 -1.88 -20.58 16.20
N GLY A 173 -1.48 -20.27 17.44
CA GLY A 173 -2.11 -20.77 18.67
C GLY A 173 -1.76 -22.22 19.05
N SER A 174 -0.93 -22.92 18.27
CA SER A 174 -0.51 -24.31 18.52
C SER A 174 1.00 -24.52 18.61
N GLY A 175 1.78 -23.43 18.54
CA GLY A 175 3.25 -23.46 18.54
C GLY A 175 3.89 -23.36 17.16
N GLY A 176 3.10 -23.20 16.09
CA GLY A 176 3.53 -22.94 14.71
C GLY A 176 3.39 -21.46 14.32
N ASP A 177 4.00 -21.05 13.20
CA ASP A 177 3.99 -19.66 12.72
C ASP A 177 2.78 -19.40 11.82
N LEU A 178 2.23 -18.18 11.84
CA LEU A 178 1.11 -17.80 10.98
C LEU A 178 1.44 -17.91 9.49
N THR A 179 2.69 -17.66 9.11
CA THR A 179 3.11 -17.74 7.70
C THR A 179 3.23 -19.19 7.22
N GLY A 180 3.40 -20.15 8.15
CA GLY A 180 3.81 -21.53 7.86
C GLY A 180 5.07 -21.61 7.00
N GLY A 181 6.03 -20.70 7.19
CA GLY A 181 7.27 -20.62 6.43
C GLY A 181 7.16 -19.99 5.04
N ARG A 182 5.98 -19.46 4.65
CA ARG A 182 5.77 -18.81 3.35
C ARG A 182 6.19 -17.35 3.37
N VAL A 183 6.36 -16.78 2.18
CA VAL A 183 6.33 -15.33 1.97
C VAL A 183 4.87 -14.93 1.75
N VAL A 184 4.28 -14.33 2.79
CA VAL A 184 2.93 -13.77 2.77
C VAL A 184 3.08 -12.26 2.67
N ALA A 185 2.35 -11.64 1.75
CA ALA A 185 2.27 -10.19 1.67
C ALA A 185 0.84 -9.70 1.92
N GLY A 186 0.66 -8.40 2.08
CA GLY A 186 -0.67 -7.82 2.08
C GLY A 186 -0.69 -6.33 2.31
N THR A 187 -1.92 -5.83 2.42
CA THR A 187 -2.21 -4.44 2.76
C THR A 187 -3.53 -4.36 3.53
N GLY A 188 -3.72 -3.28 4.27
CA GLY A 188 -4.96 -3.02 4.99
C GLY A 188 -4.70 -2.07 6.14
N THR A 189 -5.56 -1.06 6.27
CA THR A 189 -5.66 -0.32 7.53
C THR A 189 -6.33 -1.21 8.57
N ILE A 190 -6.16 -0.90 9.86
CA ILE A 190 -6.82 -1.64 10.93
C ILE A 190 -7.25 -0.68 12.00
N ASP A 191 -8.47 -0.85 12.52
CA ASP A 191 -8.91 -0.12 13.71
C ASP A 191 -8.59 -0.90 15.00
N ALA A 192 -8.68 -0.22 16.15
CA ALA A 192 -8.47 -0.80 17.47
C ALA A 192 -9.34 -2.04 17.80
N ARG A 193 -10.44 -2.27 17.07
CA ARG A 193 -11.33 -3.44 17.24
C ARG A 193 -10.95 -4.59 16.31
N GLY A 194 -9.87 -4.44 15.55
CA GLY A 194 -9.41 -5.43 14.59
C GLY A 194 -10.23 -5.45 13.30
N ARG A 195 -10.99 -4.40 12.94
CA ARG A 195 -11.63 -4.33 11.62
C ARG A 195 -10.62 -3.85 10.58
N VAL A 196 -10.55 -4.56 9.47
CA VAL A 196 -9.68 -4.19 8.35
C VAL A 196 -10.39 -3.16 7.51
N GLY A 197 -9.70 -2.06 7.22
CA GLY A 197 -10.21 -0.97 6.40
C GLY A 197 -9.58 -0.90 5.02
N ALA A 198 -10.21 -0.07 4.19
CA ALA A 198 -9.88 0.13 2.79
C ALA A 198 -8.46 0.70 2.56
N VAL A 199 -7.94 0.48 1.35
CA VAL A 199 -6.65 1.01 0.90
C VAL A 199 -6.67 1.29 -0.61
N GLY A 200 -5.81 2.19 -1.07
CA GLY A 200 -5.61 2.45 -2.49
C GLY A 200 -4.42 1.69 -3.10
N GLY A 201 -4.41 1.62 -4.44
CA GLY A 201 -3.28 1.17 -5.26
C GLY A 201 -3.03 -0.34 -5.16
N VAL A 202 -4.08 -1.14 -5.05
CA VAL A 202 -3.95 -2.59 -4.80
C VAL A 202 -3.26 -3.34 -5.96
N PRO A 203 -3.54 -3.06 -7.25
CA PRO A 203 -2.80 -3.61 -8.38
C PRO A 203 -1.29 -3.44 -8.25
N LEU A 204 -0.83 -2.21 -7.99
CA LEU A 204 0.60 -1.91 -7.83
C LEU A 204 1.20 -2.64 -6.62
N LYS A 205 0.44 -2.75 -5.53
CA LYS A 205 0.86 -3.49 -4.33
C LYS A 205 0.96 -5.00 -4.57
N THR A 206 0.03 -5.60 -5.32
CA THR A 206 0.12 -7.02 -5.68
C THR A 206 1.31 -7.32 -6.58
N GLN A 207 1.66 -6.39 -7.48
CA GLN A 207 2.89 -6.48 -8.29
C GLN A 207 4.15 -6.39 -7.42
N ALA A 208 4.21 -5.45 -6.47
CA ALA A 208 5.32 -5.35 -5.51
C ALA A 208 5.45 -6.64 -4.67
N ALA A 209 4.34 -7.19 -4.19
CA ALA A 209 4.32 -8.46 -3.47
C ALA A 209 4.85 -9.61 -4.32
N LYS A 210 4.39 -9.74 -5.57
CA LYS A 210 4.85 -10.78 -6.48
C LYS A 210 6.34 -10.65 -6.81
N ARG A 211 6.79 -9.42 -7.11
CA ARG A 211 8.21 -9.09 -7.37
C ARG A 211 9.10 -9.60 -6.24
N ASP A 212 8.63 -9.44 -5.01
CA ASP A 212 9.38 -9.78 -3.79
C ASP A 212 9.06 -11.19 -3.25
N GLY A 213 8.50 -12.06 -4.11
CA GLY A 213 8.40 -13.51 -3.85
C GLY A 213 7.16 -13.97 -3.10
N ALA A 214 6.20 -13.08 -2.82
CA ALA A 214 4.97 -13.47 -2.14
C ALA A 214 4.15 -14.46 -2.97
N THR A 215 3.57 -15.45 -2.29
CA THR A 215 2.66 -16.46 -2.89
C THR A 215 1.23 -16.27 -2.44
N VAL A 216 1.02 -15.54 -1.34
CA VAL A 216 -0.28 -15.19 -0.77
C VAL A 216 -0.30 -13.68 -0.54
N PHE A 217 -1.43 -13.05 -0.86
CA PHE A 217 -1.66 -11.63 -0.65
C PHE A 217 -2.98 -11.42 0.12
N LEU A 218 -2.87 -10.88 1.34
CA LEU A 218 -4.01 -10.45 2.14
C LEU A 218 -4.50 -9.09 1.63
N VAL A 219 -5.77 -9.02 1.25
CA VAL A 219 -6.37 -7.81 0.69
C VAL A 219 -7.68 -7.50 1.42
N PRO A 220 -7.98 -6.24 1.76
CA PRO A 220 -9.28 -5.94 2.33
C PRO A 220 -10.38 -6.28 1.32
N ARG A 221 -11.50 -6.82 1.83
CA ARG A 221 -12.50 -7.49 0.99
C ARG A 221 -13.09 -6.59 -0.09
N ASP A 222 -13.23 -5.30 0.19
CA ASP A 222 -13.86 -4.33 -0.69
C ASP A 222 -12.98 -4.07 -1.94
N GLU A 223 -11.67 -4.30 -1.84
CA GLU A 223 -10.68 -4.12 -2.90
C GLU A 223 -10.44 -5.38 -3.75
N CYS A 224 -11.11 -6.51 -3.47
CA CYS A 224 -10.97 -7.73 -4.28
C CYS A 224 -11.20 -7.50 -5.78
N GLY A 225 -12.13 -6.59 -6.14
CA GLY A 225 -12.41 -6.28 -7.54
C GLY A 225 -11.20 -5.65 -8.24
N GLU A 226 -10.58 -4.66 -7.59
CA GLU A 226 -9.38 -3.98 -8.08
C GLU A 226 -8.19 -4.96 -8.11
N ALA A 227 -8.02 -5.74 -7.05
CA ALA A 227 -6.92 -6.71 -6.93
C ALA A 227 -6.94 -7.79 -8.02
N LYS A 228 -8.12 -8.22 -8.47
CA LYS A 228 -8.28 -9.23 -9.52
C LYS A 228 -7.96 -8.72 -10.91
N ALA A 229 -8.15 -7.42 -11.17
CA ALA A 229 -8.05 -6.86 -12.51
C ALA A 229 -6.63 -7.00 -13.09
N GLU A 230 -5.62 -6.88 -12.24
CA GLU A 230 -4.20 -6.90 -12.60
C GLU A 230 -3.42 -7.91 -11.72
N LEU A 231 -4.06 -9.01 -11.35
CA LEU A 231 -3.49 -10.01 -10.45
C LEU A 231 -2.28 -10.71 -11.10
N PRO A 232 -1.07 -10.65 -10.51
CA PRO A 232 0.06 -11.38 -11.05
C PRO A 232 -0.11 -12.90 -10.94
N ASP A 233 0.32 -13.63 -11.96
CA ASP A 233 0.21 -15.09 -12.01
C ASP A 233 0.85 -15.77 -10.78
N GLY A 234 0.11 -16.72 -10.22
CA GLY A 234 0.56 -17.51 -9.06
C GLY A 234 0.56 -16.76 -7.73
N LEU A 235 -0.04 -15.57 -7.65
CA LEU A 235 -0.33 -14.89 -6.39
C LEU A 235 -1.76 -15.21 -5.94
N ARG A 236 -1.93 -15.81 -4.76
CA ARG A 236 -3.26 -16.10 -4.21
C ARG A 236 -3.80 -14.89 -3.45
N LEU A 237 -4.95 -14.36 -3.86
CA LEU A 237 -5.66 -13.31 -3.13
C LEU A 237 -6.53 -13.90 -2.03
N VAL A 238 -6.38 -13.40 -0.80
CA VAL A 238 -7.17 -13.78 0.36
C VAL A 238 -7.89 -12.54 0.90
N PRO A 239 -9.23 -12.44 0.73
CA PRO A 239 -10.00 -11.34 1.27
C PRO A 239 -10.08 -11.39 2.78
N VAL A 240 -9.90 -10.24 3.42
CA VAL A 240 -10.02 -10.09 4.87
C VAL A 240 -10.90 -8.89 5.23
N THR A 241 -11.65 -9.04 6.32
CA THR A 241 -12.50 -7.97 6.90
C THR A 241 -12.14 -7.69 8.35
N THR A 242 -11.51 -8.64 9.04
CA THR A 242 -11.10 -8.55 10.43
C THR A 242 -9.73 -9.19 10.62
N LEU A 243 -9.05 -8.82 11.70
CA LEU A 243 -7.80 -9.44 12.14
C LEU A 243 -7.97 -10.93 12.41
N GLU A 244 -9.04 -11.30 13.12
CA GLU A 244 -9.40 -12.71 13.37
C GLU A 244 -9.55 -13.49 12.07
N GLY A 245 -10.31 -12.96 11.10
CA GLY A 245 -10.47 -13.62 9.80
C GLY A 245 -9.17 -13.72 9.00
N ALA A 246 -8.25 -12.78 9.16
CA ALA A 246 -6.91 -12.86 8.58
C ALA A 246 -6.06 -13.96 9.23
N VAL A 247 -6.08 -14.05 10.57
CA VAL A 247 -5.41 -15.13 11.31
C VAL A 247 -5.98 -16.48 10.91
N ASP A 248 -7.30 -16.65 10.93
CA ASP A 248 -7.97 -17.89 10.55
C ASP A 248 -7.61 -18.35 9.14
N ALA A 249 -7.57 -17.42 8.18
CA ALA A 249 -7.21 -17.74 6.81
C ALA A 249 -5.74 -18.19 6.68
N LEU A 250 -4.83 -17.57 7.42
CA LEU A 250 -3.42 -17.96 7.46
C LEU A 250 -3.22 -19.32 8.13
N VAL A 251 -3.88 -19.57 9.25
CA VAL A 251 -3.86 -20.87 9.93
C VAL A 251 -4.43 -21.98 9.03
N ALA A 252 -5.53 -21.71 8.31
CA ALA A 252 -6.10 -22.65 7.36
C ALA A 252 -5.14 -22.96 6.19
N LEU A 253 -4.42 -21.94 5.68
CA LEU A 253 -3.38 -22.11 4.67
C LEU A 253 -2.20 -22.94 5.17
N GLU A 254 -1.78 -22.72 6.41
CA GLU A 254 -0.67 -23.42 7.05
C GLU A 254 -1.00 -24.90 7.25
N LYS A 255 -2.15 -25.20 7.85
CA LYS A 255 -2.59 -26.57 8.17
C LYS A 255 -3.10 -27.35 6.95
N GLY A 256 -3.38 -26.67 5.85
CA GLY A 256 -4.05 -27.26 4.69
C GLY A 256 -5.45 -27.78 5.01
N THR A 257 -6.09 -27.23 6.03
CA THR A 257 -7.42 -27.62 6.52
C THR A 257 -8.34 -26.41 6.55
N GLY A 258 -9.64 -26.61 6.35
CA GLY A 258 -10.62 -25.53 6.31
C GLY A 258 -10.75 -24.84 4.94
N THR A 259 -11.62 -23.83 4.88
CA THR A 259 -11.91 -23.06 3.67
C THR A 259 -11.14 -21.75 3.71
N VAL A 260 -10.10 -21.63 2.88
CA VAL A 260 -9.39 -20.36 2.71
C VAL A 260 -10.16 -19.49 1.72
N PRO A 261 -10.67 -18.32 2.13
CA PRO A 261 -11.38 -17.42 1.23
C PRO A 261 -10.54 -17.07 0.00
N SER A 262 -11.21 -16.86 -1.11
CA SER A 262 -10.64 -16.34 -2.34
C SER A 262 -11.43 -15.10 -2.71
N CYS A 263 -10.73 -14.08 -3.22
CA CYS A 263 -11.35 -13.22 -4.19
C CYS A 263 -11.70 -14.17 -5.35
#